data_AF-A0A8S3B1P1-F1
#
_entry.id   AF-A0A8S3B1P1-F1
#
_cell.length_a   1.000
_cell.length_b   1.000
_cell.length_c   1.000
_cell.angle_alpha   90.00
_cell.angle_beta   90.00
_cell.angle_gamma   90.00
#
_symmetry.space_group_name_H-M   'P 1'
#
loop_
_entity.id
_entity.type
_entity.pdbx_description
1 polymer ?
#
loop_
_entity_poly.entity_id
_entity_poly.type
_entity_poly.pdbx_seq_one_letter_code
_entity_poly.pdbx_strand_id
1 'polypeptide(L)' 'MVDRESQFPIKWTAPEAATKKEYTTKSDVWSFGILLYELVTHGSNPYPGMSNNEALQAVLNGYLMPK' A
#
# COMPACT_ATOMS: atom_id res chain seq x y z
N MET A 1 -8.46 -20.28 -18.82
CA MET A 1 -7.89 -18.94 -19.06
C MET A 1 -8.01 -18.22 -17.73
N VAL A 2 -6.92 -18.11 -16.97
CA VAL A 2 -6.92 -17.39 -15.69
C VAL A 2 -6.92 -15.91 -16.07
N ASP A 3 -7.99 -15.21 -15.77
CA ASP A 3 -8.01 -13.76 -15.82
C ASP A 3 -6.79 -13.28 -15.02
N ARG A 4 -5.86 -12.57 -15.67
CA ARG A 4 -4.87 -11.78 -14.93
C ARG A 4 -5.70 -10.64 -14.31
N GLU A 5 -6.44 -10.94 -13.26
CA GLU A 5 -6.91 -9.92 -12.33
C GLU A 5 -5.65 -9.15 -11.99
N SER A 6 -5.57 -7.92 -12.50
CA SER A 6 -4.48 -7.00 -12.23
C SER A 6 -4.35 -6.98 -10.72
N GLN A 7 -3.26 -7.57 -10.20
CA GLN A 7 -3.10 -7.77 -8.76
C GLN A 7 -3.27 -6.41 -8.09
N PHE A 8 -4.38 -6.24 -7.36
CA PHE A 8 -4.71 -4.97 -6.76
C PHE A 8 -3.55 -4.56 -5.86
N PRO A 9 -2.98 -3.35 -6.01
CA PRO A 9 -1.70 -3.00 -5.40
C PRO A 9 -1.87 -2.64 -3.92
N ILE A 10 -2.28 -3.61 -3.10
CA ILE A 10 -2.70 -3.43 -1.69
C ILE A 10 -1.70 -2.60 -0.88
N LYS A 11 -0.39 -2.80 -1.06
CA LYS A 11 0.65 -2.08 -0.31
C LYS A 11 0.77 -0.59 -0.66
N TRP A 12 0.28 -0.20 -1.84
CA TRP A 12 0.21 1.18 -2.29
C TRP A 12 -1.16 1.80 -2.03
N THR A 13 -2.18 0.98 -1.78
CA THR A 13 -3.54 1.45 -1.55
C THR A 13 -3.73 1.90 -0.10
N ALA A 14 -4.35 3.07 0.08
CA ALA A 14 -4.74 3.59 1.38
C ALA A 14 -5.71 2.62 2.11
N PRO A 15 -5.67 2.55 3.45
CA PRO A 15 -6.50 1.61 4.20
C PRO A 15 -8.01 1.77 3.93
N GLU A 16 -8.50 2.99 3.76
CA GLU A 16 -9.90 3.27 3.40
C GLU A 16 -10.25 2.78 1.99
N ALA A 17 -9.35 2.94 1.03
CA ALA A 17 -9.53 2.47 -0.34
C ALA A 17 -9.44 0.93 -0.43
N ALA A 18 -8.57 0.30 0.36
CA ALA A 18 -8.42 -1.15 0.42
C ALA A 18 -9.59 -1.86 1.12
N THR A 19 -10.17 -1.24 2.16
CA THR A 19 -11.22 -1.87 2.98
C THR A 19 -12.63 -1.50 2.55
N LYS A 20 -12.87 -0.23 2.19
CA LYS A 20 -14.20 0.31 1.89
C LYS A 20 -14.39 0.68 0.42
N LYS A 21 -13.33 0.59 -0.40
CA LYS A 21 -13.32 1.08 -1.79
C LYS A 21 -13.66 2.58 -1.88
N GLU A 22 -13.30 3.35 -0.84
CA GLU A 22 -13.43 4.80 -0.80
C GLU A 22 -12.17 5.45 -1.38
N TYR A 23 -12.28 6.01 -2.58
CA TYR A 23 -11.18 6.69 -3.26
C TYR A 23 -11.34 8.20 -3.10
N THR A 24 -10.34 8.84 -2.52
CA THR A 24 -10.35 10.28 -2.22
C THR A 24 -8.99 10.89 -2.53
N THR A 25 -8.88 12.22 -2.53
CA THR A 25 -7.58 12.89 -2.61
C THR A 25 -6.64 12.46 -1.48
N LYS A 26 -7.16 12.02 -0.32
CA LYS A 26 -6.31 11.51 0.78
C LYS A 26 -5.75 10.12 0.48
N SER A 27 -6.49 9.27 -0.22
CA SER A 27 -5.95 7.99 -0.69
C SER A 27 -4.86 8.16 -1.76
N ASP A 28 -4.95 9.22 -2.57
CA ASP A 28 -3.91 9.57 -3.53
C ASP A 28 -2.64 10.05 -2.81
N VAL A 29 -2.79 10.89 -1.78
CA VAL A 29 -1.66 11.35 -0.94
C VAL A 29 -0.97 10.16 -0.26
N TRP A 30 -1.72 9.16 0.19
CA TRP A 30 -1.15 7.92 0.73
C TRP A 30 -0.28 7.20 -0.30
N SER A 31 -0.83 6.94 -1.49
CA SER A 31 -0.11 6.27 -2.59
C SER A 31 1.15 7.03 -3.00
N PHE A 32 1.09 8.37 -3.01
CA PHE A 32 2.24 9.23 -3.24
C PHE A 32 3.31 9.11 -2.15
N GLY A 33 2.91 8.96 -0.88
CA GLY A 33 3.86 8.69 0.21
C GLY A 33 4.62 7.37 0.04
N ILE A 34 3.93 6.31 -0.42
CA ILE A 34 4.57 5.04 -0.76
C ILE A 34 5.52 5.20 -1.95
N LEU A 35 5.13 5.96 -2.98
CA LEU A 35 6.01 6.28 -4.12
C LEU A 35 7.28 7.02 -3.68
N LEU A 36 7.16 7.99 -2.76
CA LEU A 36 8.32 8.68 -2.20
C LEU A 36 9.24 7.72 -1.44
N TYR A 37 8.68 6.78 -0.67
CA TYR A 37 9.46 5.72 -0.03
C TYR A 37 10.23 4.89 -1.08
N GLU A 38 9.58 4.47 -2.16
CA GLU A 38 10.25 3.74 -3.23
C GLU A 38 11.38 4.56 -3.85
N LEU A 39 11.17 5.86 -4.07
CA LEU A 39 12.18 6.75 -4.63
C LEU A 39 13.42 6.86 -3.74
N VAL A 40 13.25 7.08 -2.44
CA VAL A 40 14.39 7.24 -1.50
C VAL A 40 15.09 5.92 -1.18
N THR A 41 14.39 4.80 -1.30
CA THR A 41 14.95 3.45 -1.09
C THR A 41 15.41 2.78 -2.38
N HIS A 42 15.56 3.55 -3.47
CA HIS A 42 16.02 3.08 -4.77
C HIS A 42 15.19 1.91 -5.33
N GLY A 43 13.86 1.98 -5.20
CA GLY A 43 12.91 0.98 -5.70
C GLY A 43 12.69 -0.21 -4.77
N SER A 44 12.95 -0.05 -3.46
CA SER A 44 12.66 -1.13 -2.51
C SER A 44 11.17 -1.34 -2.35
N ASN A 45 10.76 -2.61 -2.23
CA ASN A 45 9.36 -2.97 -2.07
C ASN A 45 8.81 -2.43 -0.74
N PRO A 46 7.65 -1.76 -0.72
CA PRO A 46 7.01 -1.34 0.53
C PRO A 46 6.68 -2.53 1.43
N TYR A 47 6.77 -2.33 2.74
CA TYR A 47 6.54 -3.36 3.77
C TYR A 47 7.27 -4.69 3.43
N PRO A 48 8.62 -4.68 3.39
CA PRO A 48 9.39 -5.86 3.03
C PRO A 48 9.16 -6.99 4.04
N GLY A 49 9.06 -8.22 3.55
CA GLY A 49 8.79 -9.40 4.38
C GLY A 49 7.33 -9.59 4.81
N MET A 50 6.44 -8.63 4.52
CA MET A 50 5.01 -8.75 4.79
C MET A 50 4.22 -9.10 3.53
N SER A 51 3.24 -9.99 3.65
CA SER A 51 2.18 -10.20 2.65
C SER A 51 1.24 -8.99 2.57
N ASN A 52 0.40 -8.93 1.53
CA ASN A 52 -0.57 -7.85 1.36
C ASN A 52 -1.53 -7.72 2.56
N ASN A 53 -2.00 -8.85 3.11
CA ASN A 53 -2.91 -8.85 4.25
C ASN A 53 -2.19 -8.41 5.54
N GLU A 54 -0.97 -8.88 5.77
CA GLU A 54 -0.17 -8.48 6.95
C GLU A 54 0.16 -6.99 6.90
N ALA A 55 0.55 -6.46 5.75
CA ALA A 55 0.83 -5.03 5.58
C ALA A 55 -0.43 -4.18 5.86
N LEU A 56 -1.58 -4.57 5.31
CA LEU A 56 -2.84 -3.86 5.56
C LEU A 56 -3.22 -3.88 7.04
N GLN A 57 -3.13 -5.04 7.71
CA GLN A 57 -3.43 -5.14 9.14
C GLN A 57 -2.44 -4.33 9.99
N ALA A 58 -1.15 -4.33 9.65
CA ALA A 58 -0.16 -3.51 10.34
C ALA A 58 -0.51 -2.01 10.24
N VAL A 59 -0.84 -1.53 9.03
CA VAL A 59 -1.27 -0.15 8.79
C VAL A 59 -2.52 0.21 9.59
N LEU A 60 -3.53 -0.67 9.60
CA LEU A 60 -4.75 -0.46 10.40
C LEU A 60 -4.47 -0.39 11.91
N ASN A 61 -3.44 -1.09 12.38
CA ASN A 61 -2.97 -1.05 13.77
C ASN A 61 -2.03 0.14 14.06
N GLY A 62 -1.84 1.06 13.11
CA GLY A 62 -1.04 2.27 13.28
C GLY A 62 0.45 2.11 13.00
N TYR A 63 0.89 0.96 12.47
CA TYR A 63 2.26 0.80 12.00
C TYR A 63 2.50 1.62 10.72
N LEU A 64 3.66 2.28 10.67
CA LEU A 64 4.17 2.96 9.48
C LEU A 64 5.58 2.44 9.19
N MET A 65 5.98 2.47 7.92
CA MET A 65 7.33 2.07 7.54
C MET A 65 8.39 2.91 8.31
N PRO A 66 9.46 2.28 8.79
CA PRO A 66 10.54 2.99 9.48
C PRO A 66 11.18 4.02 8.53
N LYS A 67 11.65 5.13 9.12
CA LYS A 67 12.31 6.23 8.41
C LYS A 67 13.70 5.85 7.93
#